data_AF-A0A3L7PTL0-F1
#
_entry.id   AF-A0A3L7PTL0-F1
#
_cell.length_a   1.000
_cell.length_b   1.000
_cell.length_c   1.000
_cell.angle_alpha   90.00
_cell.angle_beta   90.00
_cell.angle_gamma   90.00
#
_symmetry.space_group_name_H-M   'P 1'
#
loop_
_entity.id
_entity.type
_entity.pdbx_description
1 polymer ?
#
loop_
_entity_poly.entity_id
_entity_poly.type
_entity_poly.pdbx_seq_one_letter_code
_entity_poly.pdbx_strand_id
1 'polypeptide(L)'
;MPRISMLALAILCLTGATAFAQSPLVQLNVYPADINLTTNKDRQLVVVQAVHADGITRDVAKEATFTLANPALCRREGTTFYPTGDGATELKVEYGGQMLTVPVKVEKAAEARSISFKLDVMPVWMKTGCNTGSCHGAARGKDGFRLSLFG
;
A
#
# COMPACT_ATOMS: atom_id res chain seq x y z
N MET A 1 -71.89 -15.27 -28.86
CA MET A 1 -70.42 -15.44 -29.01
C MET A 1 -69.76 -14.72 -27.84
N PRO A 2 -69.18 -15.44 -26.85
CA PRO A 2 -68.71 -14.84 -25.60
C PRO A 2 -67.31 -14.23 -25.76
N ARG A 3 -67.10 -13.12 -25.04
CA ARG A 3 -65.84 -12.38 -24.95
C ARG A 3 -64.88 -13.13 -24.01
N ILE A 4 -63.72 -13.53 -24.51
CA ILE A 4 -62.65 -14.15 -23.72
C ILE A 4 -61.90 -13.03 -22.98
N SER A 5 -62.14 -12.90 -21.67
CA SER A 5 -61.32 -12.07 -20.78
C SER A 5 -60.02 -12.81 -20.47
N MET A 6 -58.90 -12.27 -20.94
CA MET A 6 -57.56 -12.77 -20.66
C MET A 6 -57.09 -12.13 -19.35
N LEU A 7 -57.25 -12.85 -18.23
CA LEU A 7 -56.80 -12.42 -16.91
C LEU A 7 -55.28 -12.62 -16.82
N ALA A 8 -54.51 -11.53 -16.95
CA ALA A 8 -53.06 -11.54 -16.73
C ALA A 8 -52.78 -11.53 -15.22
N LEU A 9 -52.34 -12.66 -14.67
CA LEU A 9 -51.88 -12.77 -13.29
C LEU A 9 -50.40 -12.33 -13.23
N ALA A 10 -50.17 -11.07 -12.86
CA ALA A 10 -48.83 -10.57 -12.58
C ALA A 10 -48.38 -11.03 -11.20
N ILE A 11 -47.46 -12.02 -11.15
CA ILE A 11 -46.77 -12.43 -9.93
C ILE A 11 -45.69 -11.38 -9.64
N LEU A 12 -45.96 -10.51 -8.66
CA LEU A 12 -45.01 -9.55 -8.13
C LEU A 12 -44.05 -10.29 -7.17
N CYS A 13 -42.95 -10.82 -7.71
CA CYS A 13 -41.84 -11.32 -6.89
C CYS A 13 -41.15 -10.13 -6.20
N LEU A 14 -41.54 -9.86 -4.95
CA LEU A 14 -40.89 -8.90 -4.07
C LEU A 14 -39.58 -9.52 -3.55
N THR A 15 -38.51 -9.48 -4.36
CA THR A 15 -37.17 -9.82 -3.90
C THR A 15 -36.66 -8.66 -3.03
N GLY A 16 -36.97 -8.68 -1.74
CA GLY A 16 -36.33 -7.82 -0.75
C GLY A 16 -34.85 -8.18 -0.66
N ALA A 17 -34.01 -7.46 -1.40
CA ALA A 17 -32.57 -7.49 -1.18
C ALA A 17 -32.31 -6.85 0.19
N THR A 18 -32.15 -7.67 1.22
CA THR A 18 -31.60 -7.23 2.49
C THR A 18 -30.17 -6.79 2.22
N ALA A 19 -29.95 -5.47 2.10
CA ALA A 19 -28.60 -4.92 2.16
C ALA A 19 -28.03 -5.26 3.53
N PHE A 20 -26.99 -6.09 3.58
CA PHE A 20 -26.21 -6.25 4.81
C PHE A 20 -25.62 -4.87 5.13
N ALA A 21 -26.15 -4.22 6.16
CA ALA A 21 -25.60 -2.96 6.63
C ALA A 21 -24.17 -3.21 7.11
N GLN A 22 -23.20 -2.60 6.43
CA GLN A 22 -21.80 -2.68 6.82
C GLN A 22 -21.66 -2.02 8.20
N SER A 23 -21.01 -2.71 9.15
CA SER A 23 -20.79 -2.20 10.50
C SER A 23 -20.16 -0.80 10.43
N PRO A 24 -20.59 0.17 11.25
CA PRO A 24 -20.12 1.55 11.11
C PRO A 24 -18.62 1.65 11.38
N LEU A 25 -17.94 2.52 10.62
CA LEU A 25 -16.55 2.86 10.84
C LEU A 25 -16.40 3.61 12.17
N VAL A 26 -15.48 3.14 13.02
CA VAL A 26 -15.18 3.76 14.32
C VAL A 26 -13.84 4.46 14.28
N GLN A 27 -12.84 3.91 13.59
CA GLN A 27 -11.50 4.49 13.53
C GLN A 27 -10.81 4.22 12.19
N LEU A 28 -10.03 5.20 11.75
CA LEU A 28 -9.19 5.15 10.56
C LEU A 28 -7.73 5.34 10.95
N ASN A 29 -6.89 4.37 10.59
CA ASN A 29 -5.44 4.42 10.81
C ASN A 29 -4.72 4.44 9.46
N VAL A 30 -3.59 5.15 9.38
CA VAL A 30 -2.73 5.16 8.19
C VAL A 30 -1.33 4.73 8.60
N TYR A 31 -0.77 3.78 7.86
CA TYR A 31 0.55 3.23 8.12
C TYR A 31 1.44 3.28 6.89
N PRO A 32 2.71 3.67 7.06
CA PRO A 32 3.26 4.33 8.25
C PRO A 32 2.63 5.72 8.50
N ALA A 33 2.87 6.28 9.69
CA ALA A 33 2.26 7.55 10.14
C ALA A 33 2.82 8.80 9.44
N ASP A 34 3.93 8.65 8.72
CA ASP A 34 4.60 9.66 7.92
C ASP A 34 5.24 9.02 6.68
N ILE A 35 5.47 9.83 5.65
CA ILE A 35 6.13 9.42 4.40
C ILE A 35 7.46 10.13 4.29
N ASN A 36 8.55 9.38 4.20
CA ASN A 36 9.89 9.92 3.98
C ASN A 36 10.48 9.33 2.71
N LEU A 37 10.75 10.19 1.72
CA LEU A 37 11.30 9.78 0.44
C LEU A 37 12.65 10.45 0.26
N THR A 38 13.70 9.65 0.07
CA THR A 38 15.07 10.12 -0.10
C THR A 38 15.69 9.55 -1.37
N THR A 39 16.18 10.43 -2.26
CA THR A 39 16.77 10.07 -3.58
C THR A 39 15.75 9.63 -4.64
N ASN A 40 16.14 9.73 -5.91
CA ASN A 40 15.27 9.54 -7.08
C ASN A 40 14.65 8.15 -7.25
N LYS A 41 15.14 7.13 -6.53
CA LYS A 41 14.67 5.74 -6.61
C LYS A 41 13.84 5.31 -5.42
N ASP A 42 13.58 6.21 -4.47
CA ASP A 42 12.79 5.86 -3.31
C ASP A 42 11.32 5.64 -3.66
N ARG A 43 10.66 4.82 -2.86
CA ARG A 43 9.22 4.65 -2.90
C ARG A 43 8.71 4.20 -1.54
N GLN A 44 7.51 4.65 -1.19
CA GLN A 44 6.88 4.25 0.05
C GLN A 44 5.42 3.87 -0.19
N LEU A 45 5.05 2.69 0.31
CA LEU A 45 3.67 2.19 0.29
C LEU A 45 2.93 2.72 1.52
N VAL A 46 1.68 3.12 1.33
CA VAL A 46 0.76 3.46 2.42
C VAL A 46 -0.36 2.42 2.50
N VAL A 47 -0.67 1.99 3.71
CA VAL A 47 -1.82 1.15 4.05
C VAL A 47 -2.79 1.98 4.86
N VAL A 48 -4.09 1.78 4.63
CA VAL A 48 -5.16 2.47 5.35
C VAL A 48 -6.01 1.40 6.01
N GLN A 49 -6.09 1.42 7.33
CA GLN A 49 -6.84 0.44 8.11
C GLN A 49 -8.11 1.08 8.66
N ALA A 50 -9.25 0.52 8.28
CA ALA A 50 -10.55 0.82 8.87
C ALA A 50 -10.83 -0.15 10.03
N VAL A 51 -11.23 0.37 11.19
CA VAL A 51 -11.73 -0.39 12.34
C VAL A 51 -13.22 -0.11 12.48
N HIS A 52 -14.04 -1.16 12.44
CA HIS A 52 -15.50 -1.04 12.54
C HIS A 52 -16.01 -1.38 13.95
N ALA A 53 -17.26 -1.02 14.25
CA ALA A 53 -17.85 -1.18 15.57
C ALA A 53 -18.04 -2.64 16.02
N ASP A 54 -17.98 -3.58 15.09
CA ASP A 54 -17.99 -5.03 15.35
C ASP A 54 -16.59 -5.58 15.69
N GLY A 55 -15.58 -4.72 15.73
CA GLY A 55 -14.18 -5.09 15.99
C GLY A 55 -13.42 -5.56 14.75
N ILE A 56 -14.05 -5.61 13.57
CA ILE A 56 -13.39 -6.05 12.34
C ILE A 56 -12.49 -4.92 11.79
N THR A 57 -11.23 -5.25 11.58
CA THR A 57 -10.26 -4.39 10.89
C THR A 57 -10.09 -4.79 9.43
N ARG A 58 -10.05 -3.81 8.52
CA ARG A 58 -9.89 -4.05 7.09
C ARG A 58 -8.86 -3.09 6.48
N ASP A 59 -8.03 -3.59 5.58
CA ASP A 59 -7.25 -2.74 4.67
C ASP A 59 -8.21 -2.15 3.62
N VAL A 60 -8.29 -0.82 3.62
CA VAL A 60 -9.14 -0.01 2.75
C VAL A 60 -8.32 0.93 1.87
N ALA A 61 -7.01 0.68 1.73
CA ALA A 61 -6.11 1.56 1.00
C ALA A 61 -6.48 1.70 -0.48
N LYS A 62 -7.18 0.73 -1.08
CA LYS A 62 -7.63 0.85 -2.49
C LYS A 62 -8.90 1.68 -2.64
N GLU A 63 -9.68 1.81 -1.58
CA GLU A 63 -10.95 2.53 -1.53
C GLU A 63 -10.84 3.92 -0.89
N ALA A 64 -9.77 4.17 -0.14
CA ALA A 64 -9.48 5.47 0.44
C ALA A 64 -9.17 6.51 -0.65
N THR A 65 -9.60 7.73 -0.40
CA THR A 65 -9.24 8.89 -1.24
C THR A 65 -7.99 9.55 -0.71
N PHE A 66 -7.01 9.78 -1.59
CA PHE A 66 -5.72 10.37 -1.26
C PHE A 66 -5.52 11.70 -2.00
N THR A 67 -5.30 12.77 -1.24
CA THR A 67 -5.08 14.12 -1.77
C THR A 67 -3.76 14.67 -1.23
N LEU A 68 -2.82 14.96 -2.12
CA LEU A 68 -1.57 15.64 -1.77
C LEU A 68 -1.77 17.15 -1.75
N ALA A 69 -1.36 17.82 -0.68
CA ALA A 69 -1.42 19.28 -0.58
C ALA A 69 -0.51 19.96 -1.62
N ASN A 70 0.66 19.39 -1.89
CA ASN A 70 1.55 19.83 -2.96
C ASN A 70 2.01 18.65 -3.84
N PRO A 71 1.35 18.41 -4.99
CA PRO A 71 1.68 17.30 -5.89
C PRO A 71 3.01 17.51 -6.66
N ALA A 72 3.66 18.67 -6.56
CA ALA A 72 4.95 18.91 -7.21
C ALA A 72 6.11 18.20 -6.49
N LEU A 73 5.96 17.88 -5.20
CA LEU A 73 7.03 17.28 -4.38
C LEU A 73 7.00 15.74 -4.39
N CYS A 74 5.82 15.17 -4.55
CA CYS A 74 5.62 13.73 -4.55
C CYS A 74 4.55 13.35 -5.58
N ARG A 75 4.81 12.30 -6.36
CA ARG A 75 3.80 11.65 -7.21
C ARG A 75 3.27 10.39 -6.55
N ARG A 76 2.06 9.97 -6.92
CA ARG A 76 1.41 8.77 -6.39
C ARG A 76 0.96 7.84 -7.53
N GLU A 77 1.23 6.54 -7.38
CA GLU A 77 0.65 5.47 -8.21
C GLU A 77 -0.02 4.45 -7.30
N GLY A 78 -1.35 4.30 -7.40
CA GLY A 78 -2.12 3.52 -6.45
C GLY A 78 -1.91 4.04 -5.03
N THR A 79 -1.37 3.20 -4.16
CA THR A 79 -1.04 3.49 -2.75
C THR A 79 0.46 3.71 -2.53
N THR A 80 1.26 3.78 -3.60
CA THR A 80 2.71 4.00 -3.54
C THR A 80 3.06 5.43 -3.93
N PHE A 81 3.96 6.03 -3.16
CA PHE A 81 4.42 7.41 -3.29
C PHE A 81 5.89 7.44 -3.73
N TYR A 82 6.24 8.39 -4.61
CA TYR A 82 7.57 8.53 -5.18
C TYR A 82 8.02 10.01 -5.19
N PRO A 83 9.32 10.27 -5.00
CA PRO A 83 9.84 11.62 -4.92
C PRO A 83 9.85 12.31 -6.29
N THR A 84 9.50 13.59 -6.32
CA THR A 84 9.61 14.45 -7.53
C THR A 84 10.27 15.79 -7.27
N GLY A 85 10.24 16.31 -6.04
CA GLY A 85 10.91 17.54 -5.64
C GLY A 85 11.09 17.63 -4.14
N ASP A 86 12.10 18.38 -3.70
CA ASP A 86 12.46 18.46 -2.28
C ASP A 86 11.53 19.38 -1.50
N GLY A 87 11.23 19.00 -0.26
CA GLY A 87 10.45 19.79 0.67
C GLY A 87 9.54 18.96 1.57
N ALA A 88 8.66 19.67 2.28
CA ALA A 88 7.64 19.08 3.13
C ALA A 88 6.25 19.40 2.58
N THR A 89 5.36 18.42 2.65
CA THR A 89 3.94 18.56 2.32
C THR A 89 3.11 17.61 3.17
N GLU A 90 1.82 17.55 2.93
CA GLU A 90 0.87 16.72 3.66
C GLU A 90 0.06 15.89 2.68
N LEU A 91 -0.23 14.66 3.08
CA LEU A 91 -1.14 13.75 2.42
C LEU A 91 -2.42 13.66 3.25
N LYS A 92 -3.53 14.06 2.66
CA LYS A 92 -4.86 13.86 3.26
C LYS A 92 -5.44 12.53 2.79
N VAL A 93 -5.88 11.71 3.74
CA VAL A 93 -6.47 10.39 3.52
C VAL A 93 -7.91 10.41 4.04
N GLU A 94 -8.87 10.04 3.19
CA GLU A 94 -10.29 10.01 3.53
C GLU A 94 -10.90 8.64 3.27
N TYR A 95 -11.68 8.14 4.22
CA TYR A 95 -12.47 6.92 4.05
C TYR A 95 -13.66 6.91 5.02
N GLY A 96 -14.84 6.55 4.54
CA GLY A 96 -16.02 6.38 5.39
C GLY A 96 -16.41 7.62 6.21
N GLY A 97 -16.16 8.82 5.68
CA GLY A 97 -16.41 10.10 6.36
C GLY A 97 -15.35 10.50 7.40
N GLN A 98 -14.36 9.65 7.67
CA GLN A 98 -13.20 9.99 8.48
C GLN A 98 -12.05 10.51 7.61
N MET A 99 -11.21 11.34 8.20
CA MET A 99 -10.10 12.02 7.55
C MET A 99 -8.88 12.03 8.45
N LEU A 100 -7.72 11.71 7.87
CA LEU A 100 -6.42 11.76 8.55
C LEU A 100 -5.41 12.50 7.67
N THR A 101 -4.49 13.22 8.30
CA THR A 101 -3.38 13.89 7.62
C THR A 101 -2.07 13.18 7.96
N VAL A 102 -1.29 12.87 6.93
CA VAL A 102 0.00 12.19 7.01
C VAL A 102 1.09 13.14 6.51
N PRO A 103 2.10 13.48 7.33
CA PRO A 103 3.23 14.29 6.90
C PRO A 103 4.02 13.59 5.80
N VAL A 104 4.46 14.35 4.80
CA VAL A 104 5.31 13.87 3.70
C VAL A 104 6.56 14.73 3.64
N LYS A 105 7.73 14.09 3.71
CA LYS A 105 9.03 14.73 3.58
C LYS A 105 9.78 14.12 2.40
N VAL A 106 10.30 14.98 1.54
CA VAL A 106 11.08 14.57 0.36
C VAL A 106 12.42 15.27 0.41
N GLU A 107 13.50 14.49 0.28
CA GLU A 107 14.87 14.99 0.27
C GLU A 107 15.67 14.39 -0.90
N LYS A 108 16.51 15.22 -1.53
CA LYS A 108 17.47 14.81 -2.55
C LYS A 108 16.80 14.11 -3.74
N ALA A 109 15.60 14.51 -4.13
CA ALA A 109 14.78 13.85 -5.15
C ALA A 109 15.48 13.71 -6.51
N ALA A 110 16.44 14.59 -6.82
CA ALA A 110 17.23 14.52 -8.05
C ALA A 110 18.49 13.63 -7.94
N GLU A 111 18.95 13.31 -6.72
CA GLU A 111 20.16 12.53 -6.51
C GLU A 111 19.87 11.03 -6.72
N ALA A 112 20.81 10.31 -7.31
CA ALA A 112 20.82 8.86 -7.28
C ALA A 112 21.63 8.39 -6.08
N ARG A 113 21.05 7.54 -5.21
CA ARG A 113 21.84 6.93 -4.13
C ARG A 113 22.97 6.07 -4.69
N SER A 114 24.12 6.08 -4.03
CA SER A 114 25.22 5.17 -4.34
C SER A 114 24.77 3.72 -4.22
N ILE A 115 25.33 2.86 -5.08
CA ILE A 115 25.13 1.42 -4.98
C ILE A 115 25.69 0.95 -3.63
N SER A 116 24.87 0.24 -2.88
CA SER A 116 25.19 -0.33 -1.59
C SER A 116 25.32 -1.83 -1.75
N PHE A 117 26.50 -2.37 -1.47
CA PHE A 117 26.71 -3.81 -1.48
C PHE A 117 25.69 -4.55 -0.60
N LYS A 118 25.38 -3.98 0.58
CA LYS A 118 24.42 -4.55 1.53
C LYS A 118 22.97 -4.50 1.06
N LEU A 119 22.55 -3.42 0.38
CA LEU A 119 21.14 -3.24 0.00
C LEU A 119 20.84 -3.67 -1.45
N ASP A 120 21.84 -3.69 -2.32
CA ASP A 120 21.67 -3.93 -3.75
C ASP A 120 22.25 -5.27 -4.22
N VAL A 121 23.35 -5.75 -3.60
CA VAL A 121 24.06 -6.97 -4.04
C VAL A 121 23.74 -8.16 -3.13
N MET A 122 23.86 -8.00 -1.81
CA MET A 122 23.58 -9.07 -0.84
C MET A 122 22.20 -9.70 -1.01
N PRO A 123 21.09 -8.96 -1.20
CA PRO A 123 19.78 -9.58 -1.33
C PRO A 123 19.67 -10.47 -2.57
N VAL A 124 20.38 -10.14 -3.66
CA VAL A 124 20.43 -10.97 -4.86
C VAL A 124 21.14 -12.29 -4.56
N TRP A 125 22.32 -12.24 -3.94
CA TRP A 125 23.08 -13.43 -3.55
C TRP A 125 22.37 -14.27 -2.50
N MET A 126 21.62 -13.65 -1.59
CA MET A 126 20.81 -14.36 -0.60
C MET A 126 19.63 -15.08 -1.24
N LYS A 127 18.93 -14.42 -2.17
CA LYS A 127 17.86 -15.04 -2.95
C LYS A 127 18.35 -16.23 -3.77
N THR A 128 19.56 -16.18 -4.32
CA THR A 128 20.16 -17.28 -5.07
C THR A 128 20.89 -18.32 -4.21
N GLY A 129 20.99 -18.10 -2.88
CA GLY A 129 21.65 -19.01 -1.95
C GLY A 129 23.20 -18.95 -1.98
N CYS A 130 23.80 -17.96 -2.64
CA CYS A 130 25.26 -17.85 -2.78
C CYS A 130 25.97 -17.52 -1.45
N ASN A 131 25.32 -16.76 -0.57
CA ASN A 131 25.85 -16.41 0.75
C ASN A 131 25.53 -17.46 1.84
N THR A 132 25.08 -18.65 1.47
CA THR A 132 24.76 -19.72 2.43
C THR A 132 26.02 -20.47 2.89
N GLY A 133 25.92 -21.15 4.04
CA GLY A 133 27.04 -21.88 4.66
C GLY A 133 27.59 -23.06 3.85
N SER A 134 26.88 -23.51 2.82
CA SER A 134 27.33 -24.57 1.90
C SER A 134 28.23 -24.07 0.76
N CYS A 135 28.25 -22.76 0.49
CA CYS A 135 29.02 -22.13 -0.59
C CYS A 135 29.88 -20.96 -0.05
N HIS A 136 29.74 -19.75 -0.60
CA HIS A 136 30.60 -18.62 -0.25
C HIS A 136 30.33 -18.08 1.17
N GLY A 137 29.19 -18.44 1.77
CA GLY A 137 28.87 -18.15 3.18
C GLY A 137 29.50 -19.08 4.21
N ALA A 138 30.25 -20.10 3.79
CA ALA A 138 31.01 -20.96 4.70
C ALA A 138 32.08 -20.15 5.44
N ALA A 139 32.48 -20.57 6.66
CA ALA A 139 33.50 -19.86 7.45
C ALA A 139 34.83 -19.63 6.69
N ARG A 140 35.18 -20.54 5.77
CA ARG A 140 36.37 -20.41 4.90
C ARG A 140 36.10 -19.72 3.57
N GLY A 141 34.83 -19.52 3.19
CA GLY A 141 34.40 -19.12 1.85
C GLY A 141 34.62 -20.21 0.80
N LYS A 142 34.58 -19.82 -0.46
CA LYS A 142 34.85 -20.71 -1.61
C LYS A 142 35.65 -19.95 -2.68
N ASP A 143 36.68 -20.59 -3.21
CA ASP A 143 37.55 -20.07 -4.29
C ASP A 143 38.13 -18.68 -4.02
N GLY A 144 38.54 -18.43 -2.77
CA GLY A 144 39.11 -17.15 -2.32
C GLY A 144 38.07 -16.06 -2.05
N PHE A 145 36.78 -16.31 -2.31
CA PHE A 145 35.69 -15.38 -2.08
C PHE A 145 34.85 -15.75 -0.86
N ARG A 146 34.65 -14.79 0.05
CA ARG A 146 33.98 -14.96 1.35
C ARG A 146 32.80 -14.03 1.49
N LEU A 147 31.65 -14.59 1.82
CA LEU A 147 30.42 -13.88 2.17
C LEU A 147 29.98 -14.23 3.59
N SER A 148 29.17 -13.37 4.18
CA SER A 148 28.51 -13.62 5.46
C SER A 148 27.16 -14.29 5.21
N LEU A 149 26.85 -15.34 5.97
CA LEU A 149 25.50 -15.91 6.05
C LEU A 149 24.49 -14.88 6.62
N PHE A 150 24.98 -13.96 7.44
CA PHE A 150 24.15 -12.98 8.16
C PHE A 150 24.07 -11.62 7.45
N GLY A 151 24.67 -11.51 6.26
CA GLY A 151 24.90 -10.24 5.58
C GLY A 151 26.11 -9.49 6.10
#